data_AF-A0AA42T4B9-F1
#
_entry.id   AF-A0AA42T4B9-F1
#
_cell.length_a   1.000
_cell.length_b   1.000
_cell.length_c   1.000
_cell.angle_alpha   90.00
_cell.angle_beta   90.00
_cell.angle_gamma   90.00
#
_symmetry.space_group_name_H-M   'P 1'
#
loop_
_entity.id
_entity.type
_entity.pdbx_description
1 polymer ?
#
loop_
_entity_poly.entity_id
_entity_poly.type
_entity_poly.pdbx_seq_one_letter_code
_entity_poly.pdbx_strand_id
1 'polypeptide(L)'
;MINSRRGGKALVMLPKEAAVPDSKYLTPEEVAERYRGGISVGTLRNWRAMRLGPSFVKIGKAVLYPLDELDAWDEKNKVQCRAPRDTAST
;
A
#
# COMPACT_ATOMS: atom_id res chain seq x y z
N MET A 1 -18.87 44.48 -23.92
CA MET A 1 -17.99 43.44 -24.47
C MET A 1 -16.66 43.48 -23.73
N ILE A 2 -16.34 42.47 -22.90
CA ILE A 2 -15.00 41.84 -22.77
C ILE A 2 -15.15 40.62 -21.86
N ASN A 3 -14.88 39.47 -22.42
CA ASN A 3 -14.95 38.14 -21.82
C ASN A 3 -13.58 37.85 -21.19
N SER A 4 -13.48 37.53 -19.90
CA SER A 4 -12.21 37.06 -19.32
C SER A 4 -12.41 35.73 -18.62
N ARG A 5 -12.25 34.67 -19.42
CA ARG A 5 -12.11 33.29 -18.97
C ARG A 5 -10.86 33.20 -18.11
N ARG A 6 -11.02 33.02 -16.80
CA ARG A 6 -9.93 32.52 -15.96
C ARG A 6 -9.78 31.03 -16.21
N GLY A 7 -8.90 30.69 -17.15
CA GLY A 7 -8.52 29.32 -17.47
C GLY A 7 -7.98 28.64 -16.21
N GLY A 8 -8.62 27.54 -15.84
CA GLY A 8 -8.10 26.61 -14.85
C GLY A 8 -6.75 26.09 -15.33
N LYS A 9 -5.74 26.22 -14.49
CA LYS A 9 -4.47 25.51 -14.69
C LYS A 9 -4.78 24.03 -14.48
N ALA A 10 -4.93 23.29 -15.58
CA ALA A 10 -4.79 21.85 -15.55
C ALA A 10 -3.33 21.56 -15.14
N LEU A 11 -3.12 21.33 -13.85
CA LEU A 11 -1.88 20.73 -13.38
C LEU A 11 -1.95 19.29 -13.86
N VAL A 12 -1.35 19.06 -15.03
CA VAL A 12 -1.12 17.74 -15.58
C VAL A 12 -0.28 16.97 -14.57
N MET A 13 -0.93 16.10 -13.79
CA MET A 13 -0.26 15.08 -13.00
C MET A 13 0.34 14.10 -14.01
N LEU A 14 1.63 14.29 -14.31
CA LEU A 14 2.40 13.35 -15.10
C LEU A 14 2.30 11.97 -14.43
N PRO A 15 2.11 10.87 -15.18
CA PRO A 15 2.29 9.55 -14.62
C PRO A 15 3.75 9.46 -14.17
N LYS A 16 3.97 9.40 -12.85
CA LYS A 16 5.28 9.11 -12.31
C LYS A 16 5.58 7.67 -12.70
N GLU A 17 6.38 7.50 -13.76
CA GLU A 17 6.85 6.20 -14.21
C GLU A 17 7.45 5.49 -12.99
N ALA A 18 6.76 4.43 -12.58
CA ALA A 18 7.02 3.68 -11.37
C ALA A 18 8.27 2.81 -11.56
N ALA A 19 9.43 3.44 -11.68
CA ALA A 19 10.66 2.82 -11.23
C ALA A 19 10.61 2.86 -9.70
N VAL A 20 9.92 1.88 -9.09
CA VAL A 20 10.17 1.51 -7.70
C VAL A 20 11.65 1.15 -7.66
N PRO A 21 12.54 1.97 -7.06
CA PRO A 21 13.88 1.49 -6.76
C PRO A 21 13.73 0.21 -5.93
N ASP A 22 14.70 -0.71 -5.99
CA ASP A 22 14.85 -1.81 -5.03
C ASP A 22 15.15 -1.29 -3.60
N SER A 23 14.37 -0.30 -3.16
CA SER A 23 14.37 0.29 -1.84
C SER A 23 13.88 -0.78 -0.89
N LYS A 24 14.81 -1.19 -0.02
CA LYS A 24 14.55 -2.15 1.05
C LYS A 24 13.41 -1.74 2.01
N TYR A 25 13.01 -0.47 1.98
CA TYR A 25 11.99 0.11 2.84
C TYR A 25 10.96 0.90 2.03
N LEU A 26 9.69 0.78 2.42
CA LEU A 26 8.57 1.56 1.92
C LEU A 26 8.05 2.54 2.97
N THR A 27 7.68 3.73 2.52
CA THR A 27 6.90 4.70 3.30
C THR A 27 5.43 4.25 3.42
N PRO A 28 4.63 4.81 4.36
CA PRO A 28 3.23 4.43 4.50
C PRO A 28 2.42 4.65 3.22
N GLU A 29 2.72 5.69 2.46
CA GLU A 29 2.10 6.02 1.17
C GLU A 29 2.42 4.94 0.12
N GLU A 30 3.69 4.53 0.03
CA GLU A 30 4.12 3.47 -0.90
C GLU A 30 3.54 2.10 -0.50
N VAL A 31 3.36 1.82 0.79
CA VAL A 31 2.65 0.61 1.24
C VAL A 31 1.17 0.66 0.83
N ALA A 32 0.51 1.80 1.01
CA ALA A 32 -0.88 1.97 0.56
C ALA A 32 -1.01 1.77 -0.96
N GLU A 33 -0.03 2.26 -1.72
CA GLU A 33 0.06 2.06 -3.17
C GLU A 33 0.33 0.59 -3.55
N ARG A 34 1.25 -0.10 -2.83
CA ARG A 34 1.51 -1.55 -3.00
C ARG A 34 0.23 -2.37 -2.94
N TYR A 35 -0.63 -2.07 -1.97
CA TYR A 35 -1.94 -2.74 -1.82
C TYR A 35 -3.07 -2.08 -2.64
N ARG A 36 -2.74 -1.22 -3.62
CA ARG A 36 -3.67 -0.54 -4.53
C ARG A 36 -4.82 0.18 -3.81
N GLY A 37 -4.52 0.78 -2.66
CA GLY A 37 -5.51 1.46 -1.82
C GLY A 37 -6.38 0.56 -0.94
N GLY A 38 -6.19 -0.77 -0.97
CA GLY A 38 -6.88 -1.70 -0.06
C GLY A 38 -6.50 -1.50 1.41
N ILE A 39 -5.33 -0.90 1.67
CA ILE A 39 -4.91 -0.45 2.99
C ILE A 39 -4.57 1.04 2.90
N SER A 40 -5.32 1.87 3.64
CA SER A 40 -5.06 3.32 3.67
C SER A 40 -3.90 3.66 4.62
N VAL A 41 -3.25 4.81 4.40
CA VAL A 41 -2.24 5.35 5.35
C VAL A 41 -2.81 5.55 6.75
N GLY A 42 -4.09 5.95 6.84
CA GLY A 42 -4.82 6.07 8.11
C GLY A 42 -4.97 4.73 8.83
N THR A 43 -5.25 3.66 8.08
CA THR A 43 -5.30 2.29 8.60
C THR A 43 -3.95 1.87 9.15
N LEU A 44 -2.87 2.08 8.39
CA LEU A 44 -1.50 1.79 8.85
C LEU A 44 -1.16 2.57 10.12
N ARG A 45 -1.53 3.85 10.21
CA ARG A 45 -1.35 4.67 11.42
C ARG A 45 -2.10 4.07 12.62
N ASN A 46 -3.35 3.66 12.43
CA ASN A 46 -4.15 3.05 13.49
C ASN A 46 -3.54 1.71 13.95
N TRP A 47 -3.15 0.87 13.00
CA TRP A 47 -2.47 -0.40 13.26
C TRP A 47 -1.20 -0.21 14.10
N ARG A 48 -0.33 0.75 13.75
CA ARG A 48 0.86 1.06 14.56
C ARG A 48 0.53 1.46 16.00
N ALA A 49 -0.54 2.23 16.20
CA ALA A 49 -0.99 2.62 17.54
C ALA A 49 -1.47 1.42 18.36
N MET A 50 -2.12 0.45 17.71
CA MET A 50 -2.59 -0.80 18.32
C MET A 50 -1.53 -1.90 18.35
N ARG A 51 -0.32 -1.65 17.82
CA ARG A 51 0.73 -2.68 17.60
C ARG A 51 0.24 -3.89 16.79
N LEU A 52 -0.62 -3.62 15.82
CA LEU A 52 -1.10 -4.59 14.84
C LEU A 52 -0.45 -4.31 13.47
N GLY A 53 -0.52 -5.30 12.58
CA GLY A 53 -0.06 -5.16 11.20
C GLY A 53 1.41 -5.53 10.97
N PRO A 54 1.94 -5.26 9.76
CA PRO A 54 3.33 -5.50 9.44
C PRO A 54 4.27 -4.69 10.32
N SER A 55 5.43 -5.26 10.63
CA SER A 55 6.46 -4.58 11.42
C SER A 55 6.94 -3.32 10.71
N PHE A 56 7.28 -2.29 11.50
CA PHE A 56 7.77 -1.02 10.98
C PHE A 56 8.96 -0.53 11.79
N VAL A 57 9.80 0.25 11.13
CA VAL A 57 10.93 0.96 11.72
C VAL A 57 10.58 2.44 11.84
N LYS A 58 10.82 3.04 13.00
CA LYS A 58 10.64 4.47 13.22
C LYS A 58 12.01 5.12 13.48
N ILE A 59 12.40 6.04 12.59
CA ILE A 59 13.65 6.80 12.71
C ILE A 59 13.30 8.29 12.67
N GLY A 60 13.39 8.95 13.82
CA GLY A 60 12.95 10.34 13.97
C GLY A 60 11.48 10.53 13.58
N LYS A 61 11.25 11.31 12.52
CA LYS A 61 9.91 11.57 11.97
C LYS A 61 9.48 10.55 10.91
N ALA A 62 10.42 9.76 10.38
CA ALA A 62 10.14 8.79 9.34
C ALA A 62 9.58 7.49 9.93
N VAL A 63 8.60 6.92 9.23
CA VAL A 63 8.07 5.58 9.47
C VAL A 63 8.29 4.79 8.19
N LEU A 64 8.94 3.64 8.31
CA LEU A 64 9.36 2.82 7.19
C LEU A 64 8.93 1.37 7.41
N TYR A 65 8.54 0.71 6.35
CA TYR A 65 8.14 -0.69 6.31
C TYR A 65 9.16 -1.47 5.50
N PRO A 66 9.97 -2.34 6.12
CA PRO A 66 10.85 -3.25 5.40
C PRO A 66 10.03 -4.16 4.47
N LEU A 67 10.51 -4.39 3.24
CA LEU A 67 9.80 -5.25 2.28
C LEU A 67 9.64 -6.70 2.78
N ASP A 68 10.69 -7.23 3.38
CA ASP A 68 10.73 -8.56 3.98
C ASP A 68 9.68 -8.74 5.10
N GLU A 69 9.48 -7.71 5.92
CA GLU A 69 8.46 -7.72 6.97
C GLU A 69 7.03 -7.62 6.40
N LEU A 70 6.84 -6.89 5.29
CA LEU A 70 5.57 -6.84 4.57
C LEU A 70 5.24 -8.20 3.93
N ASP A 71 6.23 -8.84 3.31
CA ASP A 71 6.05 -10.16 2.70
C ASP A 71 5.74 -11.21 3.78
N ALA A 72 6.46 -11.19 4.90
CA ALA A 72 6.18 -12.06 6.03
C ALA A 72 4.77 -11.82 6.62
N TRP A 73 4.29 -10.58 6.60
CA TRP A 73 2.91 -10.25 6.99
C TRP A 73 1.91 -10.81 5.98
N ASP A 74 2.15 -10.66 4.69
CA ASP A 74 1.28 -11.20 3.63
C ASP A 74 1.15 -12.72 3.76
N GLU A 75 2.27 -13.42 3.96
CA GLU A 75 2.28 -14.88 4.20
C GLU A 75 1.42 -15.27 5.40
N LYS A 76 1.50 -14.53 6.52
CA LYS A 76 0.68 -14.77 7.72
C LYS A 76 -0.82 -14.51 7.49
N ASN A 77 -1.16 -13.62 6.55
CA ASN A 77 -2.53 -13.25 6.23
C ASN A 77 -3.11 -14.04 5.05
N LYS A 78 -2.36 -14.99 4.49
CA LYS A 78 -2.88 -15.89 3.45
C LYS A 78 -4.04 -16.73 3.98
N VAL A 79 -5.20 -16.56 3.36
CA VAL A 79 -6.35 -17.43 3.59
C VAL A 79 -6.10 -18.75 2.86
N GLN A 80 -6.02 -19.85 3.61
CA GLN A 80 -5.87 -21.19 3.04
C GLN A 80 -7.18 -21.59 2.36
N CYS A 81 -7.21 -21.55 1.03
CA CYS A 81 -8.33 -22.04 0.25
C CYS A 81 -8.31 -23.56 0.23
N ARG A 82 -9.41 -24.19 0.69
CA ARG A 82 -9.59 -25.63 0.56
C ARG A 82 -9.88 -25.98 -0.90
N ALA A 83 -9.24 -27.03 -1.42
CA ALA A 83 -9.60 -27.58 -2.72
C ALA A 83 -11.09 -28.02 -2.73
N PRO A 84 -11.80 -27.87 -3.86
CA PRO A 84 -13.11 -28.48 -4.04
C PRO A 84 -13.02 -29.97 -3.73
N ARG A 85 -14.00 -30.53 -3.02
CA ARG A 85 -14.08 -32.00 -2.91
C ARG A 85 -14.40 -32.55 -4.29
N ASP A 86 -13.51 -33.38 -4.84
CA ASP A 86 -13.83 -34.20 -6.00
C ASP A 86 -14.99 -35.13 -5.63
N THR A 87 -16.20 -34.83 -6.09
CA THR A 87 -17.39 -35.67 -5.89
C THR A 87 -17.45 -36.81 -6.91
N ALA A 88 -16.30 -37.36 -7.30
CA ALA A 88 -16.18 -38.42 -8.29
C ALA A 88 -15.49 -39.64 -7.66
N SER A 89 -16.21 -40.36 -6.79
CA SER A 89 -15.94 -41.76 -6.46
C SER A 89 -17.12 -42.34 -5.67
N THR A 90 -18.08 -42.92 -6.39
CA THR A 90 -18.76 -44.20 -6.11
C THR A 90 -19.84 -44.39 -7.17
#